data_AF-A0A2A2LWJ3-F1
#
_entry.id   AF-A0A2A2LWJ3-F1
#
_cell.length_a   1.000
_cell.length_b   1.000
_cell.length_c   1.000
_cell.angle_alpha   90.00
_cell.angle_beta   90.00
_cell.angle_gamma   90.00
#
_symmetry.space_group_name_H-M   'P 1'
#
loop_
_entity.id
_entity.type
_entity.pdbx_description
1 polymer ?
#
loop_
_entity_poly.entity_id
_entity_poly.type
_entity_poly.pdbx_seq_one_letter_code
_entity_poly.pdbx_strand_id
1 'polypeptide(L)'
;MGGWRMETFRMLIYVTFPVGSFWLYNQPQFYNKFMDNWTIPNDKKNNELMKKYIEDMNAVKRKKEYEDFLRDQVFTYFNYLSIFSNILKEFLQNSFFLNETLLGIGKVSKGWFWNLP
;
A
#
# COMPACT_ATOMS: atom_id res chain seq x y z
N MET A 1 22.23 26.44 62.29
CA MET A 1 21.66 26.42 60.91
C MET A 1 22.69 25.92 59.88
N GLY A 2 23.26 24.72 60.07
CA GLY A 2 24.36 24.19 59.21
C GLY A 2 24.03 22.95 58.38
N GLY A 3 22.86 22.33 58.58
CA GLY A 3 22.52 21.04 57.95
C GLY A 3 22.25 21.11 56.45
N TRP A 4 21.85 22.27 55.93
CA TRP A 4 21.47 22.41 54.52
C TRP A 4 22.64 22.14 53.55
N ARG A 5 23.88 22.44 53.94
CA ARG A 5 25.07 22.19 53.12
C ARG A 5 25.31 20.69 52.89
N MET A 6 25.11 19.87 53.93
CA MET A 6 25.27 18.41 53.85
C MET A 6 24.14 17.77 53.04
N GLU A 7 22.93 18.31 53.14
CA GLU A 7 21.79 17.82 52.36
C GLU A 7 21.97 18.13 50.87
N THR A 8 22.40 19.34 50.52
CA THR A 8 22.73 19.71 49.12
C THR A 8 23.83 18.80 48.56
N PHE A 9 24.87 18.51 49.32
CA PHE A 9 25.95 17.61 48.88
C PHE A 9 25.45 16.19 48.63
N ARG A 10 24.60 15.66 49.52
CA ARG A 10 23.99 14.33 49.37
C ARG A 10 23.12 14.25 48.11
N MET A 11 22.30 15.27 47.87
CA MET A 11 21.48 15.36 46.65
C MET A 11 22.34 15.46 45.39
N LEU A 12 23.45 16.21 45.44
CA LEU A 12 24.39 16.28 44.32
C LEU A 12 24.97 14.91 44.00
N ILE A 13 25.38 14.12 45.00
CA ILE A 13 25.86 12.74 44.77
C ILE A 13 24.75 11.89 44.16
N TYR A 14 23.53 11.94 44.71
CA TYR A 14 22.41 11.13 44.21
C TYR A 14 22.03 11.44 42.76
N VAL A 15 22.25 12.67 42.29
CA VAL A 15 22.00 13.03 40.89
C VAL A 15 23.22 12.72 40.02
N THR A 16 24.41 13.12 40.44
CA THR A 16 25.63 12.99 39.62
C THR A 16 26.13 11.56 39.52
N PHE A 17 25.96 10.74 40.55
CA PHE A 17 26.40 9.34 40.55
C PHE A 17 25.71 8.49 39.47
N PRO A 18 24.37 8.41 39.38
CA PRO A 18 23.74 7.59 38.34
C PRO A 18 23.98 8.14 36.93
N VAL A 19 23.96 9.46 36.75
CA VAL A 19 24.18 10.10 35.44
C VAL A 19 25.64 9.90 34.98
N GLY A 20 26.61 10.12 35.86
CA GLY A 20 28.03 9.93 35.58
C GLY A 20 28.37 8.47 35.34
N SER A 21 27.81 7.55 36.14
CA SER A 21 27.97 6.11 35.93
C SER A 21 27.39 5.67 34.59
N PHE A 22 26.20 6.13 34.23
CA PHE A 22 25.60 5.81 32.93
C PHE A 22 26.46 6.35 31.78
N TRP A 23 26.95 7.58 31.87
CA TRP A 23 27.81 8.16 30.83
C TRP A 23 29.14 7.41 30.67
N LEU A 24 29.77 6.99 31.77
CA LEU A 24 31.03 6.23 31.74
C LEU A 24 30.86 4.82 31.19
N TYR A 25 29.84 4.08 31.64
CA TYR A 25 29.69 2.67 31.29
C TYR A 25 28.91 2.42 29.99
N ASN A 26 28.13 3.39 29.50
CA ASN A 26 27.41 3.27 28.23
C ASN A 26 28.31 3.59 27.00
N GLN A 27 29.64 3.61 27.17
CA GLN A 27 30.55 3.81 26.05
C GLN A 27 30.63 2.54 25.18
N PRO A 28 30.63 2.68 23.85
CA PRO A 28 30.63 1.54 22.92
C PRO A 28 31.86 0.65 23.07
N GLN A 29 32.97 1.18 23.57
CA GLN A 29 34.20 0.42 23.80
C GLN A 29 34.02 -0.71 24.83
N PHE A 30 33.29 -0.44 25.92
CA PHE A 30 32.97 -1.45 26.92
C PHE A 30 31.93 -2.42 26.38
N TYR A 31 30.87 -1.90 25.75
CA TYR A 31 29.81 -2.72 25.15
C TYR A 31 30.37 -3.75 24.18
N ASN A 32 31.21 -3.31 23.24
CA ASN A 32 31.83 -4.20 22.26
C ASN A 32 32.69 -5.26 22.93
N LYS A 33 33.50 -4.90 23.95
CA LYS A 33 34.32 -5.87 24.70
C LYS A 33 33.47 -6.90 25.46
N PHE A 34 32.34 -6.49 26.03
CA PHE A 34 31.43 -7.40 26.71
C PHE A 34 30.67 -8.32 25.74
N MET A 35 30.33 -7.80 24.55
CA MET A 35 29.59 -8.54 23.53
C MET A 35 30.48 -9.34 22.57
N ASP A 36 31.79 -9.14 22.59
CA ASP A 36 32.74 -9.78 21.65
C ASP A 36 32.69 -11.31 21.72
N ASN A 37 32.49 -11.85 22.92
CA ASN A 37 32.37 -13.28 23.16
C ASN A 37 30.91 -13.77 23.22
N TRP A 38 29.96 -12.86 23.04
CA TRP A 38 28.55 -13.19 23.03
C TRP A 38 28.18 -13.72 21.64
N THR A 39 28.17 -15.04 21.51
CA THR A 39 27.61 -15.69 20.33
C THR A 39 26.11 -15.89 20.53
N ILE A 40 25.31 -15.50 19.55
CA ILE A 40 23.90 -15.88 19.52
C ILE A 40 23.88 -17.42 19.42
N PRO A 41 23.19 -18.14 20.32
CA PRO A 41 23.12 -19.59 20.27
C PRO A 41 22.66 -20.03 18.87
N ASN A 42 23.57 -20.64 18.13
CA ASN A 42 23.32 -21.04 16.75
C ASN A 42 22.62 -22.41 16.77
N ASP A 43 21.39 -22.42 17.29
CA ASP A 43 20.56 -23.61 17.35
C ASP A 43 20.19 -24.01 15.92
N LYS A 44 20.92 -24.96 15.34
CA LYS A 44 20.66 -25.47 13.97
C LYS A 44 19.18 -25.79 13.75
N LYS A 45 18.53 -26.34 14.76
CA LYS A 45 17.08 -26.62 14.77
C LYS A 45 16.22 -25.37 14.62
N ASN A 46 16.55 -24.28 15.31
CA ASN A 46 15.80 -23.02 15.21
C ASN A 46 16.02 -22.35 13.85
N ASN A 47 17.22 -22.48 13.28
CA ASN A 47 17.50 -21.99 11.93
C ASN A 47 16.73 -22.75 10.85
N GLU A 48 16.61 -24.07 10.99
CA GLU A 48 15.81 -24.90 10.09
C GLU A 48 14.32 -24.56 10.17
N LEU A 49 13.80 -24.38 11.39
CA LEU A 49 12.41 -23.93 11.60
C LEU A 49 12.17 -22.54 11.00
N MET A 50 13.11 -21.61 11.19
CA MET A 50 13.02 -20.27 10.63
C MET A 50 13.07 -20.31 9.09
N LYS A 51 13.95 -21.12 8.51
CA LYS A 51 14.05 -21.28 7.05
C LYS A 51 12.75 -21.83 6.47
N LYS A 52 12.18 -22.87 7.09
CA LYS A 52 10.90 -23.44 6.67
C LYS A 52 9.77 -22.41 6.77
N TYR A 53 9.71 -21.64 7.85
CA TYR A 53 8.73 -20.57 8.01
C TYR A 53 8.83 -19.51 6.91
N ILE A 54 10.06 -19.09 6.55
CA ILE A 54 10.29 -18.14 5.45
C ILE A 54 9.84 -18.74 4.12
N GLU A 55 10.13 -20.01 3.86
CA GLU A 55 9.72 -20.70 2.63
C GLU A 55 8.19 -20.79 2.52
N ASP A 56 7.50 -21.16 3.59
CA ASP A 56 6.03 -21.24 3.67
C ASP A 56 5.39 -19.85 3.43
N MET A 57 5.92 -18.81 4.08
CA MET A 57 5.45 -17.43 3.89
C MET A 57 5.65 -16.94 2.46
N ASN A 58 6.81 -17.23 1.85
CA ASN A 58 7.08 -16.88 0.47
C ASN A 58 6.18 -17.65 -0.51
N ALA A 59 5.84 -18.91 -0.22
CA ALA A 59 4.90 -19.68 -1.02
C ALA A 59 3.49 -19.08 -0.99
N VAL A 60 3.02 -18.64 0.19
CA VAL A 60 1.74 -17.93 0.33
C VAL A 60 1.77 -16.60 -0.42
N LYS A 61 2.86 -15.84 -0.29
CA LYS A 61 3.02 -14.54 -0.96
C LYS A 61 2.95 -14.69 -2.49
N ARG A 62 3.67 -15.66 -3.07
CA ARG A 62 3.62 -15.94 -4.51
C ARG A 62 2.23 -16.27 -5.01
N LYS A 63 1.45 -17.06 -4.24
CA LYS A 63 0.06 -17.38 -4.60
C LYS A 63 -0.81 -16.13 -4.57
N LYS A 64 -0.67 -15.32 -3.54
CA LYS A 64 -1.43 -14.06 -3.41
C LYS A 64 -1.10 -13.08 -4.52
N GLU A 65 0.17 -12.89 -4.85
CA GLU A 65 0.61 -12.05 -5.98
C GLU A 65 0.02 -12.52 -7.30
N TYR A 66 -0.06 -13.83 -7.52
CA TYR A 66 -0.69 -14.40 -8.72
C TYR A 66 -2.21 -14.19 -8.73
N GLU A 67 -2.90 -14.37 -7.60
CA GLU A 67 -4.33 -14.12 -7.47
C GLU A 67 -4.69 -12.64 -7.68
N ASP A 68 -3.89 -11.74 -7.10
CA ASP A 68 -4.05 -10.29 -7.25
C ASP A 68 -3.84 -9.88 -8.71
N PHE A 69 -2.81 -10.43 -9.38
CA PHE A 69 -2.60 -10.23 -10.82
C PHE A 69 -3.78 -10.71 -11.67
N LEU A 70 -4.35 -11.87 -11.38
CA LEU A 70 -5.52 -12.37 -12.09
C LEU A 70 -6.75 -11.49 -11.86
N ARG A 71 -6.95 -10.98 -10.64
CA ARG A 71 -8.06 -10.05 -10.33
C ARG A 71 -7.91 -8.75 -11.10
N ASP A 72 -6.70 -8.21 -11.19
CA ASP A 72 -6.42 -7.01 -11.97
C ASP A 72 -6.71 -7.23 -13.45
N GLN A 73 -6.27 -8.35 -14.04
CA GLN A 73 -6.60 -8.68 -15.43
C GLN A 73 -8.11 -8.76 -15.65
N VAL A 74 -8.84 -9.50 -14.82
CA VAL A 74 -10.30 -9.64 -14.92
C VAL A 74 -10.98 -8.27 -14.80
N PHE A 75 -10.54 -7.44 -13.86
CA PHE A 75 -11.06 -6.09 -13.68
C PHE A 75 -10.81 -5.21 -14.91
N THR A 76 -9.60 -5.25 -15.47
CA THR A 76 -9.24 -4.53 -16.69
C THR A 76 -10.12 -4.97 -17.86
N TYR A 77 -10.27 -6.28 -18.11
CA TYR A 77 -11.14 -6.79 -19.17
C TYR A 77 -12.61 -6.41 -18.97
N PHE A 78 -13.12 -6.51 -17.75
CA PHE A 78 -14.48 -6.12 -17.41
C PHE A 78 -14.71 -4.62 -17.65
N ASN A 79 -13.74 -3.78 -17.29
CA ASN A 79 -13.81 -2.35 -17.53
C ASN A 79 -13.85 -2.03 -19.04
N TYR A 80 -12.99 -2.65 -19.85
CA TYR A 80 -13.03 -2.49 -21.31
C TYR A 80 -14.37 -2.93 -21.90
N LEU A 81 -14.91 -4.07 -21.47
CA LEU A 81 -16.21 -4.56 -21.93
C LEU A 81 -17.34 -3.61 -21.54
N SER A 82 -17.31 -3.05 -20.34
CA SER A 82 -18.29 -2.05 -19.88
C SER A 82 -18.25 -0.80 -20.77
N ILE A 83 -17.07 -0.24 -21.00
CA ILE A 83 -16.86 0.93 -21.87
C ILE A 83 -17.36 0.64 -23.29
N PHE A 84 -16.97 -0.50 -23.87
CA PHE A 84 -17.41 -0.90 -25.20
C PHE A 84 -18.94 -1.05 -25.28
N SER A 85 -19.56 -1.66 -24.26
CA SER A 85 -21.02 -1.82 -24.22
C SER A 85 -21.75 -0.48 -24.16
N ASN A 86 -21.20 0.51 -23.46
CA ASN A 86 -21.79 1.85 -23.38
C ASN A 86 -21.63 2.59 -24.71
N ILE A 87 -20.45 2.54 -25.33
CA ILE A 87 -20.22 3.10 -26.67
C ILE A 87 -21.17 2.47 -27.70
N LEU A 88 -21.36 1.14 -27.65
CA LEU A 88 -22.25 0.44 -28.57
C LEU A 88 -23.72 0.87 -28.36
N LYS A 89 -24.16 1.03 -27.11
CA LYS A 89 -25.50 1.55 -26.80
C LYS A 89 -25.70 2.98 -27.32
N GLU A 90 -24.72 3.86 -27.11
CA GLU A 90 -24.76 5.24 -27.62
C GLU A 90 -24.79 5.27 -29.15
N PHE A 91 -23.96 4.45 -29.81
CA PHE A 91 -23.95 4.34 -31.26
C PHE A 91 -25.29 3.83 -31.81
N LEU A 92 -25.85 2.78 -31.21
CA LEU A 92 -27.15 2.24 -31.61
C LEU A 92 -28.27 3.29 -31.41
N GLN A 93 -28.28 4.00 -30.28
CA GLN A 93 -29.24 5.05 -30.00
C GLN A 93 -29.13 6.21 -31.01
N ASN A 94 -27.92 6.66 -31.32
CA ASN A 94 -27.69 7.72 -32.31
C ASN A 94 -28.04 7.29 -33.74
N SER A 95 -27.76 6.03 -34.11
CA SER A 95 -28.14 5.48 -35.43
C SER A 95 -29.65 5.36 -35.61
N PHE A 96 -30.38 5.08 -34.53
CA PHE A 96 -31.85 5.05 -34.53
C PHE A 96 -32.44 6.46 -34.74
N PHE A 97 -31.90 7.47 -34.05
CA PHE A 97 -32.29 8.88 -34.21
C PHE A 97 -31.99 9.43 -35.63
N LEU A 98 -30.88 9.03 -36.25
CA LEU A 98 -30.55 9.42 -37.62
C LEU A 98 -31.55 8.83 -38.64
N ASN A 99 -32.05 7.62 -38.42
CA ASN A 99 -33.07 7.04 -39.28
C ASN A 99 -34.43 7.75 -39.16
N GLU A 100 -34.85 8.15 -37.96
CA GLU A 100 -36.11 8.88 -37.77
C GLU A 100 -36.05 10.30 -38.36
N THR A 101 -34.92 11.00 -38.22
CA THR A 101 -34.74 12.34 -38.79
C THR A 101 -34.68 12.32 -40.33
N LEU A 102 -34.01 11.34 -40.94
CA LEU A 102 -34.00 11.18 -42.40
C LEU A 102 -35.40 10.82 -42.96
N LEU A 103 -36.16 9.99 -42.24
CA LEU A 103 -37.57 9.70 -42.59
C LEU A 103 -38.49 10.92 -42.40
N GLY A 104 -38.21 11.78 -41.41
CA GLY A 104 -38.91 13.06 -41.20
C GLY A 104 -38.64 14.09 -42.29
N ILE A 105 -37.39 14.22 -42.74
CA ILE A 105 -37.00 15.12 -43.84
C ILE A 105 -37.65 14.67 -45.17
N GLY A 106 -37.79 13.36 -45.40
CA GLY A 106 -38.47 12.81 -46.58
C GLY A 106 -39.98 13.07 -46.64
N LYS A 107 -40.63 13.41 -45.51
CA LYS A 107 -42.06 13.80 -45.49
C LYS A 107 -42.28 15.28 -45.80
N VAL A 108 -41.34 16.16 -45.43
CA VAL A 108 -41.47 17.61 -45.64
C VAL A 108 -41.26 18.01 -47.11
N SER A 109 -40.43 17.28 -47.87
CA SER A 109 -40.16 17.61 -49.28
C SER A 109 -41.30 17.26 -50.25
N LYS A 110 -42.23 16.38 -49.88
CA LYS A 110 -43.37 15.98 -50.74
C LYS A 110 -44.54 16.97 -50.74
N GLY A 111 -44.60 17.91 -49.78
CA GLY A 111 -45.70 18.87 -49.66
C GLY A 111 -45.57 20.13 -50.53
N TRP A 112 -44.37 20.43 -51.03
CA TRP A 112 -44.09 21.68 -51.77
C TRP A 112 -44.18 21.55 -53.29
N PHE A 113 -44.27 20.33 -53.84
CA PHE A 113 -44.13 20.10 -55.29
C PHE A 113 -45.46 20.09 -56.08
N TRP A 114 -46.62 20.23 -55.42
CA TRP A 114 -47.94 20.10 -56.08
C TRP A 114 -48.78 21.38 -56.15
N ASN A 115 -48.19 22.55 -55.88
CA ASN A 115 -48.90 23.83 -56.00
C ASN A 115 -48.07 24.85 -56.78
N LEU A 116 -48.08 24.72 -58.12
CA LEU A 116 -47.90 25.85 -59.03
C LEU A 116 -48.94 25.67 -60.16
N PRO A 117 -49.67 26.75 -60.52
CA PRO A 117 -50.90 26.73 -61.30
C PRO A 117 -50.73 26.35 -62.78
#